data_AF-A0A6I3BBH9-F1
#
_entry.id   AF-A0A6I3BBH9-F1
#
_cell.length_a   1.000
_cell.length_b   1.000
_cell.length_c   1.000
_cell.angle_alpha   90.00
_cell.angle_beta   90.00
_cell.angle_gamma   90.00
#
_symmetry.space_group_name_H-M   'P 1'
#
loop_
_entity.id
_entity.type
_entity.pdbx_description
1 polymer ?
#
loop_
_entity_poly.entity_id
_entity_poly.type
_entity_poly.pdbx_seq_one_letter_code
_entity_poly.pdbx_strand_id
1 'polypeptide(L)'
;MRGLGTIINTATVLAGGGLGLLIGNRIPDRIRVIIVQVIGLVTIAIGLRDVMNTDNMVFPLVGMVLGAIIGELLRIEDRLEQLGEILRRKFTKPESESKFVTGFVTATLLFCVGPLTILGAIEDASGKIPQLYIIKGTLDGFMMIIFSALYGVGAIFSAASVFFIQGSLTLFGTSLDTLLTDRMRLELFSAGGI
;
A
#
# COMPACT_ATOMS: atom_id res chain seq x y z
N MET A 1 15.10 -15.68 0.46
CA MET A 1 15.03 -15.43 1.92
C MET A 1 13.60 -15.02 2.22
N ARG A 2 12.96 -15.57 3.25
CA ARG A 2 11.59 -15.18 3.60
C ARG A 2 11.56 -13.74 4.14
N GLY A 3 10.60 -12.93 3.69
CA GLY A 3 10.45 -11.55 4.14
C GLY A 3 11.39 -10.55 3.46
N LEU A 4 12.10 -10.96 2.41
CA LEU A 4 13.01 -10.08 1.68
C LEU A 4 12.23 -8.97 0.99
N GLY A 5 11.10 -9.31 0.37
CA GLY A 5 10.25 -8.34 -0.32
C GLY A 5 9.60 -7.35 0.65
N THR A 6 9.21 -7.80 1.85
CA THR A 6 8.76 -6.90 2.93
C THR A 6 9.84 -5.88 3.30
N ILE A 7 11.07 -6.34 3.55
CA ILE A 7 12.18 -5.44 3.90
C ILE A 7 12.46 -4.47 2.75
N ILE A 8 12.47 -4.94 1.50
CA ILE A 8 12.70 -4.11 0.32
C ILE A 8 11.62 -3.04 0.18
N ASN A 9 10.34 -3.40 0.34
CA ASN A 9 9.26 -2.42 0.22
C ASN A 9 9.35 -1.38 1.32
N THR A 10 9.44 -1.80 2.59
CA THR A 10 9.58 -0.87 3.72
C THR A 10 10.79 0.04 3.56
N ALA A 11 11.95 -0.49 3.14
CA ALA A 11 13.14 0.30 2.90
C ALA A 11 12.94 1.30 1.76
N THR A 12 12.26 0.90 0.68
CA THR A 12 11.95 1.77 -0.45
C THR A 12 10.99 2.90 -0.06
N VAL A 13 9.98 2.63 0.75
CA VAL A 13 9.08 3.65 1.33
C VAL A 13 9.85 4.61 2.23
N LEU A 14 10.70 4.11 3.13
CA LEU A 14 11.53 4.95 3.99
C LEU A 14 12.50 5.83 3.20
N ALA A 15 13.16 5.25 2.18
CA ALA A 15 14.08 5.98 1.30
C ALA A 15 13.34 7.05 0.48
N GLY A 16 12.20 6.70 -0.12
CA GLY A 16 11.34 7.65 -0.84
C GLY A 16 10.84 8.78 0.06
N GLY A 17 10.44 8.45 1.29
CA GLY A 17 10.02 9.41 2.30
C GLY A 17 11.14 10.36 2.72
N GLY A 18 12.32 9.83 2.98
CA GLY A 18 13.51 10.62 3.29
C GLY A 18 13.89 11.56 2.13
N LEU A 19 13.89 11.06 0.90
CA LEU A 19 14.13 11.87 -0.30
C LEU A 19 13.08 12.96 -0.45
N GLY A 20 11.79 12.65 -0.34
CA GLY A 20 10.74 13.65 -0.46
C GLY A 20 10.77 14.71 0.64
N LEU A 21 11.22 14.40 1.86
CA LEU A 21 11.49 15.44 2.86
C LEU A 21 12.69 16.33 2.51
N LEU A 22 13.78 15.74 2.02
CA LEU A 22 15.03 16.47 1.74
C LEU A 22 14.93 17.36 0.50
N ILE A 23 14.32 16.85 -0.57
CA ILE A 23 14.28 17.53 -1.88
C ILE A 23 12.87 17.90 -2.33
N GLY A 24 11.81 17.46 -1.64
CA GLY A 24 10.42 17.67 -2.08
C GLY A 24 10.07 19.14 -2.31
N ASN A 25 10.55 20.05 -1.45
CA ASN A 25 10.35 21.49 -1.60
C ASN A 25 11.04 22.09 -2.84
N ARG A 26 11.99 21.37 -3.44
CA ARG A 26 12.70 21.75 -4.68
C ARG A 26 12.10 21.10 -5.92
N ILE A 27 11.20 20.12 -5.78
CA ILE A 27 10.55 19.46 -6.90
C ILE A 27 9.45 20.41 -7.43
N PRO A 28 9.53 20.88 -8.69
CA PRO A 28 8.48 21.69 -9.29
C PRO A 28 7.16 20.90 -9.35
N ASP A 29 6.03 21.58 -9.18
CA ASP A 29 4.71 20.94 -9.19
C ASP A 29 4.44 20.15 -10.47
N ARG A 30 4.95 20.64 -11.62
CA ARG A 30 4.86 19.92 -12.90
C ARG A 30 5.51 18.54 -12.84
N ILE A 31 6.66 18.40 -12.17
CA ILE A 31 7.34 17.10 -12.02
C ILE A 31 6.54 16.20 -11.08
N ARG A 32 5.97 16.73 -9.99
CA ARG A 32 5.11 15.96 -9.09
C ARG A 32 3.91 15.38 -9.85
N VAL A 33 3.25 16.21 -10.66
CA VAL A 33 2.12 15.77 -11.50
C VAL A 33 2.55 14.68 -12.48
N ILE A 34 3.69 14.82 -13.16
CA ILE A 34 4.21 13.80 -14.08
C ILE A 34 4.46 12.48 -13.35
N ILE A 35 5.09 12.50 -12.17
CA ILE A 35 5.35 11.29 -11.38
C ILE A 35 4.02 10.60 -11.03
N VAL A 36 3.05 11.34 -10.52
CA VAL A 36 1.72 10.79 -10.18
C VAL A 36 1.01 10.26 -11.43
N GLN A 37 1.10 10.93 -12.57
CA GLN A 37 0.50 10.48 -13.84
C GLN A 37 1.13 9.19 -14.36
N VAL A 38 2.46 9.06 -14.31
CA VAL A 38 3.16 7.85 -14.74
C VAL A 38 2.78 6.68 -13.84
N ILE A 39 2.78 6.87 -12.52
CA ILE A 39 2.36 5.84 -11.56
C ILE A 39 0.90 5.47 -11.80
N GLY A 40 0.02 6.45 -11.95
CA GLY A 40 -1.40 6.22 -12.25
C GLY A 40 -1.61 5.45 -13.54
N LEU A 41 -0.87 5.76 -14.61
CA LEU A 41 -0.95 5.04 -15.87
C LEU A 41 -0.50 3.58 -15.73
N VAL A 42 0.59 3.33 -14.99
CA VAL A 42 1.05 1.97 -14.69
C VAL A 42 0.02 1.22 -13.84
N THR A 43 -0.56 1.85 -12.82
CA THR A 43 -1.61 1.26 -11.99
C THR A 43 -2.85 0.91 -12.81
N ILE A 44 -3.30 1.80 -13.72
CA ILE A 44 -4.40 1.51 -14.64
C ILE A 44 -4.07 0.30 -15.53
N ALA A 45 -2.85 0.23 -16.08
CA ALA A 45 -2.44 -0.88 -16.92
C ALA A 45 -2.42 -2.22 -16.16
N ILE A 46 -1.93 -2.22 -14.90
CA ILE A 46 -1.95 -3.39 -14.02
C ILE A 46 -3.40 -3.77 -13.69
N GLY A 47 -4.23 -2.82 -13.29
CA GLY A 47 -5.63 -3.08 -12.91
C GLY A 47 -6.45 -3.62 -14.08
N LEU A 48 -6.32 -3.02 -15.28
CA LEU A 48 -7.00 -3.51 -16.48
C LEU A 48 -6.56 -4.93 -16.83
N ARG A 49 -5.25 -5.22 -16.75
CA ARG A 49 -4.74 -6.58 -16.96
C ARG A 49 -5.34 -7.57 -15.97
N ASP A 50 -5.42 -7.21 -14.70
CA ASP A 50 -5.91 -8.08 -13.64
C ASP A 50 -7.43 -8.34 -13.74
N VAL A 51 -8.21 -7.30 -14.10
CA VAL A 51 -9.65 -7.42 -14.37
C VAL A 51 -9.93 -8.28 -15.59
N MET A 52 -9.16 -8.13 -16.67
CA MET A 52 -9.38 -8.90 -17.90
C MET A 52 -9.13 -10.40 -17.74
N ASN A 53 -8.47 -10.84 -16.66
CA ASN A 53 -8.22 -12.24 -16.39
C ASN A 53 -9.40 -12.95 -15.69
N THR A 54 -10.44 -12.24 -15.23
CA THR A 54 -11.61 -12.90 -14.61
C THR A 54 -12.54 -13.49 -15.65
N ASP A 55 -12.91 -14.76 -15.45
CA ASP A 55 -13.97 -15.42 -16.22
C ASP A 55 -15.36 -15.08 -15.67
N ASN A 56 -15.45 -14.55 -14.43
CA ASN A 56 -16.72 -14.27 -13.79
C ASN A 56 -16.65 -13.08 -12.82
N MET A 57 -17.07 -11.91 -13.33
CA MET A 57 -17.14 -10.65 -12.59
C MET A 57 -18.02 -10.67 -11.33
N VAL A 58 -18.89 -11.68 -11.16
CA VAL A 58 -19.72 -11.80 -9.95
C VAL A 58 -18.86 -11.99 -8.70
N PHE A 59 -17.75 -12.74 -8.76
CA PHE A 59 -16.90 -12.96 -7.59
C PHE A 59 -16.20 -11.68 -7.11
N PRO A 60 -15.49 -10.93 -7.98
CA PRO A 60 -14.95 -9.61 -7.63
C PRO A 60 -16.01 -8.65 -7.11
N LEU A 61 -17.16 -8.56 -7.79
CA LEU A 61 -18.24 -7.64 -7.41
C LEU A 61 -18.77 -7.93 -6.00
N VAL A 62 -19.14 -9.18 -5.72
CA VAL A 62 -19.67 -9.58 -4.41
C VAL A 62 -18.59 -9.43 -3.34
N GLY A 63 -17.35 -9.82 -3.63
CA GLY A 63 -16.22 -9.69 -2.72
C GLY A 63 -15.96 -8.23 -2.31
N MET A 64 -15.98 -7.30 -3.26
CA MET A 64 -15.83 -5.87 -2.98
C MET A 64 -16.99 -5.30 -2.16
N VAL A 65 -18.24 -5.64 -2.50
CA VAL A 65 -19.41 -5.16 -1.74
C VAL A 65 -19.36 -5.66 -0.29
N LEU A 66 -19.13 -6.95 -0.09
CA LEU A 66 -19.02 -7.53 1.25
C LEU A 66 -17.80 -6.99 2.00
N GLY A 67 -16.65 -6.86 1.32
CA GLY A 67 -15.43 -6.30 1.88
C GLY A 67 -15.61 -4.85 2.34
N ALA A 68 -16.28 -4.02 1.55
CA ALA A 68 -16.59 -2.64 1.90
C ALA A 68 -17.54 -2.56 3.10
N ILE A 69 -18.61 -3.37 3.12
CA ILE A 69 -19.54 -3.43 4.27
C ILE A 69 -18.80 -3.85 5.54
N ILE A 70 -17.98 -4.90 5.46
CA ILE A 70 -17.20 -5.39 6.61
C ILE A 70 -16.19 -4.33 7.05
N GLY A 71 -15.50 -3.69 6.11
CA GLY A 71 -14.53 -2.62 6.41
C GLY A 71 -15.18 -1.42 7.11
N GLU A 72 -16.37 -1.02 6.67
CA GLU A 72 -17.16 0.06 7.26
C GLU A 72 -17.66 -0.31 8.65
N LEU A 73 -18.21 -1.52 8.84
CA LEU A 73 -18.64 -2.01 10.15
C LEU A 73 -17.47 -2.10 11.14
N LEU A 74 -16.27 -2.44 10.66
CA LEU A 74 -15.05 -2.42 11.43
C LEU A 74 -14.46 -1.03 11.60
N ARG A 75 -14.99 0.01 10.93
CA ARG A 75 -14.51 1.39 11.01
C ARG A 75 -12.99 1.48 10.80
N ILE A 76 -12.48 0.81 9.78
CA ILE A 76 -11.03 0.67 9.54
C ILE A 76 -10.38 2.05 9.39
N GLU A 77 -11.00 2.94 8.61
CA GLU A 77 -10.50 4.30 8.39
C GLU A 77 -10.46 5.11 9.69
N ASP A 78 -11.56 5.14 10.46
CA ASP A 78 -11.60 5.83 11.76
C ASP A 78 -10.53 5.33 12.73
N ARG A 79 -10.25 4.03 12.73
CA ARG A 79 -9.19 3.45 13.57
C ARG A 79 -7.81 3.88 13.10
N LEU A 80 -7.58 3.97 11.79
CA LEU A 80 -6.33 4.50 11.24
C LEU A 80 -6.17 5.99 11.56
N GLU A 81 -7.24 6.79 11.48
CA GLU A 81 -7.23 8.20 11.89
C GLU A 81 -6.87 8.34 13.37
N GLN A 82 -7.49 7.55 14.25
CA GLN A 82 -7.19 7.54 15.68
C GLN A 82 -5.73 7.15 15.96
N LEU A 83 -5.19 6.17 15.24
CA LEU A 83 -3.77 5.80 15.35
C LEU A 83 -2.86 6.93 14.85
N GLY A 84 -3.22 7.57 13.74
CA GLY A 84 -2.52 8.74 13.21
C GLY A 84 -2.50 9.89 14.22
N GLU A 85 -3.62 10.12 14.90
CA GLU A 85 -3.78 11.12 15.96
C GLU A 85 -2.89 10.83 17.18
N ILE A 86 -2.84 9.57 17.62
CA ILE A 86 -1.96 9.13 18.72
C ILE A 86 -0.49 9.33 18.34
N LEU A 87 -0.09 8.94 17.13
CA LEU A 87 1.27 9.12 16.63
C LEU A 87 1.62 10.62 16.54
N ARG A 88 0.71 11.42 15.99
CA ARG A 88 0.87 12.88 15.88
C ARG A 88 1.13 13.51 17.24
N ARG A 89 0.29 13.23 18.25
CA ARG A 89 0.44 13.78 19.61
C ARG A 89 1.78 13.43 20.25
N LYS A 90 2.35 12.27 19.90
CA LYS A 90 3.63 11.79 20.44
C LYS A 90 4.83 12.38 19.72
N PHE A 91 4.74 12.62 18.41
CA PHE A 91 5.91 12.94 17.57
C PHE A 91 5.91 14.35 16.96
N THR A 92 4.82 15.12 17.06
CA THR A 92 4.65 16.40 16.36
C THR A 92 4.03 17.48 17.26
N LYS A 93 4.36 18.75 17.01
CA LYS A 93 3.81 19.93 17.70
C LYS A 93 2.39 20.27 17.17
N PRO A 94 1.55 21.01 17.94
CA PRO A 94 0.15 21.26 17.60
C PRO A 94 -0.10 21.90 16.21
N GLU A 95 0.84 22.68 15.68
CA GLU A 95 0.65 23.46 14.44
C GLU A 95 0.59 22.63 13.13
N SER A 96 0.88 21.33 13.16
CA SER A 96 0.94 20.46 11.96
C SER A 96 -0.20 19.43 11.89
N GLU A 97 -1.34 19.80 12.47
CA GLU A 97 -2.39 18.89 12.91
C GLU A 97 -3.02 18.04 11.79
N SER A 98 -3.58 18.69 10.78
CA SER A 98 -4.32 18.03 9.71
C SER A 98 -3.40 17.28 8.73
N LYS A 99 -2.29 17.89 8.31
CA LYS A 99 -1.42 17.30 7.27
C LYS A 99 -0.76 16.00 7.72
N PHE A 100 -0.40 15.88 8.99
CA PHE A 100 0.25 14.67 9.50
C PHE A 100 -0.69 13.46 9.42
N VAL A 101 -1.89 13.59 9.99
CA VAL A 101 -2.87 12.49 10.04
C VAL A 101 -3.33 12.14 8.63
N THR A 102 -3.67 13.13 7.80
CA THR A 102 -4.02 12.89 6.40
C THR A 102 -2.89 12.17 5.67
N GLY A 103 -1.63 12.61 5.81
CA GLY A 103 -0.48 11.95 5.20
C GLY A 103 -0.31 10.49 5.63
N PHE A 104 -0.44 10.22 6.93
CA PHE A 104 -0.33 8.87 7.48
C PHE A 104 -1.44 7.95 6.95
N VAL A 105 -2.69 8.40 7.02
CA VAL A 105 -3.87 7.60 6.62
C VAL A 105 -3.87 7.38 5.12
N THR A 106 -3.70 8.42 4.31
CA THR A 106 -3.66 8.30 2.84
C THR A 106 -2.55 7.38 2.37
N ALA A 107 -1.34 7.51 2.92
CA ALA A 107 -0.22 6.64 2.57
C ALA A 107 -0.44 5.19 3.03
N THR A 108 -0.95 5.00 4.26
CA THR A 108 -1.23 3.66 4.79
C THR A 108 -2.29 2.95 3.94
N LEU A 109 -3.39 3.62 3.61
CA LEU A 109 -4.45 3.04 2.78
C LEU A 109 -3.91 2.69 1.40
N LEU A 110 -3.22 3.63 0.73
CA LEU A 110 -2.67 3.39 -0.61
C LEU A 110 -1.67 2.22 -0.64
N PHE A 111 -0.80 2.13 0.37
CA PHE A 111 0.26 1.11 0.37
C PHE A 111 -0.21 -0.23 0.95
N CYS A 112 -1.20 -0.27 1.83
CA CYS A 112 -1.57 -1.52 2.50
C CYS A 112 -2.84 -2.15 1.93
N VAL A 113 -3.77 -1.36 1.41
CA VAL A 113 -5.07 -1.83 0.93
C VAL A 113 -4.97 -2.14 -0.57
N GLY A 114 -4.51 -3.35 -0.89
CA GLY A 114 -4.42 -3.83 -2.27
C GLY A 114 -4.08 -5.32 -2.37
N PRO A 115 -4.39 -5.98 -3.49
CA PRO A 115 -4.20 -7.43 -3.65
C PRO A 115 -2.72 -7.81 -3.63
N LEU A 116 -1.84 -6.93 -4.14
CA LEU A 116 -0.39 -7.11 -4.12
C LEU A 116 0.17 -7.22 -2.70
N THR A 117 -0.48 -6.61 -1.70
CA THR A 117 -0.08 -6.75 -0.30
C THR A 117 -0.23 -8.19 0.19
N ILE A 118 -1.32 -8.85 -0.17
CA ILE A 118 -1.62 -10.24 0.24
C ILE A 118 -0.84 -11.23 -0.63
N LEU A 119 -0.95 -11.11 -1.95
CA LEU A 119 -0.35 -12.06 -2.88
C LEU A 119 1.17 -11.95 -2.91
N GLY A 120 1.71 -10.74 -2.77
CA GLY A 120 3.14 -10.56 -2.59
C GLY A 120 3.66 -11.14 -1.27
N ALA A 121 2.83 -11.18 -0.21
CA ALA A 121 3.23 -11.77 1.08
C ALA A 121 3.38 -13.28 0.96
N ILE A 122 2.45 -13.89 0.23
CA ILE A 122 2.47 -15.32 -0.08
C ILE A 122 3.70 -15.65 -0.94
N GLU A 123 3.97 -14.86 -1.97
CA GLU A 123 5.16 -15.03 -2.81
C GLU A 123 6.45 -14.87 -1.99
N ASP A 124 6.55 -13.84 -1.16
CA ASP A 124 7.73 -13.58 -0.31
C ASP A 124 7.92 -14.65 0.79
N ALA A 125 6.83 -15.22 1.31
CA ALA A 125 6.85 -16.33 2.26
C ALA A 125 7.34 -17.64 1.61
N SER A 126 7.09 -17.83 0.31
CA SER A 126 7.57 -18.98 -0.45
C SER A 126 9.10 -19.03 -0.59
N GLY A 127 9.78 -17.89 -0.35
CA GLY A 127 11.24 -17.76 -0.43
C GLY A 127 11.79 -17.61 -1.85
N LYS A 128 10.92 -17.57 -2.87
CA LYS A 128 11.23 -17.19 -4.24
C LYS A 128 11.60 -15.70 -4.34
N ILE A 129 12.03 -15.26 -5.52
CA ILE A 129 12.25 -13.83 -5.79
C ILE A 129 10.89 -13.12 -5.67
N PRO A 130 10.74 -12.12 -4.77
CA PRO A 130 9.44 -11.52 -4.47
C PRO A 130 9.08 -10.45 -5.51
N GLN A 131 8.83 -10.86 -6.76
CA GLN A 131 8.62 -9.94 -7.88
C GLN A 131 7.43 -9.00 -7.64
N LEU A 132 6.34 -9.48 -7.03
CA LEU A 132 5.18 -8.67 -6.72
C LEU A 132 5.53 -7.54 -5.73
N TYR A 133 6.33 -7.83 -4.71
CA TYR A 133 6.80 -6.81 -3.76
C TYR A 133 7.87 -5.88 -4.32
N ILE A 134 8.63 -6.30 -5.33
CA ILE A 134 9.56 -5.41 -6.05
C ILE A 134 8.78 -4.39 -6.89
N ILE A 135 7.77 -4.85 -7.65
CA ILE A 135 6.87 -3.96 -8.42
C ILE A 135 6.18 -3.01 -7.46
N LYS A 136 5.55 -3.56 -6.42
CA LYS A 136 4.84 -2.78 -5.40
C LYS A 136 5.75 -1.76 -4.74
N GLY A 137 6.93 -2.17 -4.27
CA GLY A 137 7.85 -1.26 -3.59
C GLY A 137 8.36 -0.14 -4.47
N THR A 138 8.51 -0.39 -5.77
CA THR A 138 8.84 0.67 -6.73
C THR A 138 7.71 1.71 -6.81
N LEU A 139 6.46 1.26 -6.94
CA LEU A 139 5.28 2.15 -6.99
C LEU A 139 5.12 2.94 -5.68
N ASP A 140 5.17 2.24 -4.54
CA ASP A 140 5.04 2.86 -3.21
C ASP A 140 6.18 3.86 -2.97
N GLY A 141 7.42 3.52 -3.34
CA GLY A 141 8.59 4.39 -3.21
C GLY A 141 8.44 5.72 -3.93
N PHE A 142 8.05 5.69 -5.20
CA PHE A 142 7.84 6.92 -5.97
C PHE A 142 6.66 7.73 -5.43
N MET A 143 5.55 7.08 -5.09
CA MET A 143 4.42 7.78 -4.45
C MET A 143 4.82 8.39 -3.11
N MET A 144 5.70 7.73 -2.38
CA MET A 144 6.13 8.18 -1.08
C MET A 144 6.99 9.46 -1.13
N ILE A 145 7.77 9.65 -2.20
CA ILE A 145 8.45 10.93 -2.47
C ILE A 145 7.42 12.07 -2.57
N ILE A 146 6.30 11.82 -3.25
CA ILE A 146 5.24 12.81 -3.43
C ILE A 146 4.48 13.05 -2.11
N PHE A 147 4.07 11.99 -1.43
CA PHE A 147 3.32 12.10 -0.18
C PHE A 147 4.12 12.76 0.93
N SER A 148 5.42 12.45 1.07
CA SER A 148 6.27 13.15 2.03
C SER A 148 6.53 14.61 1.65
N ALA A 149 6.59 14.96 0.36
CA ALA A 149 6.69 16.35 -0.07
C ALA A 149 5.40 17.16 0.20
N LEU A 150 4.22 16.52 0.14
CA LEU A 150 2.91 17.16 0.35
C LEU A 150 2.49 17.22 1.82
N TYR A 151 2.65 16.09 2.52
CA TYR A 151 2.12 15.87 3.88
C TYR A 151 3.22 15.80 4.95
N GLY A 152 4.49 15.85 4.55
CA GLY A 152 5.63 15.85 5.46
C GLY A 152 5.86 14.49 6.13
N VAL A 153 6.36 14.55 7.37
CA VAL A 153 6.80 13.39 8.15
C VAL A 153 5.65 12.42 8.45
N GLY A 154 4.39 12.89 8.49
CA GLY A 154 3.22 12.04 8.73
C GLY A 154 3.10 10.89 7.73
N ALA A 155 3.41 11.14 6.46
CA ALA A 155 3.43 10.09 5.45
C ALA A 155 4.46 8.99 5.78
N ILE A 156 5.64 9.34 6.32
CA ILE A 156 6.74 8.39 6.65
C ILE A 156 6.30 7.37 7.70
N PHE A 157 5.42 7.75 8.61
CA PHE A 157 4.89 6.82 9.60
C PHE A 157 4.09 5.66 8.97
N SER A 158 3.58 5.81 7.74
CA SER A 158 2.95 4.69 7.02
C SER A 158 3.91 3.54 6.73
N ALA A 159 5.23 3.78 6.71
CA ALA A 159 6.22 2.71 6.57
C ALA A 159 6.12 1.68 7.70
N ALA A 160 5.71 2.11 8.90
CA ALA A 160 5.43 1.20 10.01
C ALA A 160 4.19 0.35 9.71
N SER A 161 3.11 0.95 9.19
CA SER A 161 1.91 0.21 8.75
C SER A 161 2.27 -0.83 7.68
N VAL A 162 3.06 -0.43 6.68
CA VAL A 162 3.57 -1.34 5.63
C VAL A 162 4.35 -2.48 6.28
N PHE A 163 5.33 -2.18 7.12
CA PHE A 163 6.15 -3.21 7.76
C PHE A 163 5.32 -4.21 8.58
N PHE A 164 4.38 -3.72 9.40
CA PHE A 164 3.57 -4.59 10.27
C PHE A 164 2.51 -5.37 9.50
N ILE A 165 1.78 -4.73 8.58
CA ILE A 165 0.74 -5.41 7.80
C ILE A 165 1.38 -6.38 6.82
N GLN A 166 2.34 -5.93 6.02
CA GLN A 166 3.03 -6.76 5.04
C GLN A 166 3.83 -7.86 5.74
N GLY A 167 4.56 -7.53 6.82
CA GLY A 167 5.36 -8.49 7.57
C GLY A 167 4.52 -9.55 8.29
N SER A 168 3.38 -9.18 8.88
CA SER A 168 2.46 -10.17 9.47
C SER A 168 1.87 -11.09 8.41
N LEU A 169 1.47 -10.57 7.25
CA LEU A 169 0.99 -11.38 6.13
C LEU A 169 2.08 -12.31 5.60
N THR A 170 3.32 -11.86 5.46
CA THR A 170 4.44 -12.72 5.03
C THR A 170 4.74 -13.81 6.05
N LEU A 171 4.63 -13.52 7.36
CA LEU A 171 4.84 -14.52 8.42
C LEU A 171 3.80 -15.65 8.34
N PHE A 172 2.55 -15.32 8.04
CA PHE A 172 1.47 -16.29 7.85
C PHE A 172 1.31 -16.74 6.38
N GLY A 173 2.18 -16.27 5.48
CA GLY A 173 2.00 -16.41 4.03
C GLY A 173 1.97 -17.86 3.55
N THR A 174 2.75 -18.75 4.18
CA THR A 174 2.70 -20.18 3.86
C THR A 174 1.38 -20.83 4.22
N SER A 175 0.76 -20.42 5.34
CA SER A 175 -0.56 -20.92 5.74
C SER A 175 -1.65 -20.38 4.81
N LEU A 176 -1.56 -19.09 4.45
CA LEU A 176 -2.45 -18.48 3.47
C LEU A 176 -2.36 -19.17 2.11
N ASP A 177 -1.15 -19.52 1.66
CA ASP A 177 -0.95 -20.21 0.38
C ASP A 177 -1.71 -21.54 0.29
N THR A 178 -1.73 -22.31 1.37
CA THR A 178 -2.45 -23.61 1.42
C THR A 178 -3.97 -23.47 1.39
N LEU A 179 -4.51 -22.30 1.77
CA LEU A 179 -5.94 -22.03 1.77
C LEU A 179 -6.44 -21.49 0.42
N LEU A 180 -5.54 -20.92 -0.40
CA LEU A 180 -5.90 -20.31 -1.67
C LEU A 180 -5.74 -21.30 -2.82
N THR A 181 -6.84 -21.49 -3.55
CA THR A 181 -6.80 -22.12 -4.88
C THR A 181 -6.38 -21.10 -5.93
N ASP A 182 -5.93 -21.57 -7.10
CA ASP A 182 -5.55 -20.67 -8.20
C ASP A 182 -6.71 -19.77 -8.63
N ARG A 183 -7.93 -20.29 -8.59
CA ARG A 183 -9.14 -19.50 -8.84
C ARG A 183 -9.32 -18.38 -7.82
N MET A 184 -9.09 -18.65 -6.53
CA MET A 184 -9.19 -17.62 -5.49
C MET A 184 -8.11 -16.54 -5.66
N ARG A 185 -6.88 -16.91 -6.04
CA ARG A 185 -5.80 -15.96 -6.33
C ARG A 185 -6.16 -15.05 -7.51
N LEU A 186 -6.73 -15.63 -8.56
CA LEU A 186 -7.17 -14.92 -9.76
C LEU A 186 -8.28 -13.91 -9.43
N GLU A 187 -9.34 -14.34 -8.75
CA GLU A 187 -10.43 -13.41 -8.40
C GLU A 187 -9.98 -12.33 -7.40
N LEU A 188 -8.98 -12.61 -6.55
CA LEU A 188 -8.37 -11.60 -5.67
C LEU A 188 -7.62 -10.53 -6.47
N PHE A 189 -6.86 -10.91 -7.51
CA PHE A 189 -6.25 -9.95 -8.43
C PHE A 189 -7.33 -9.15 -9.17
N SER A 190 -8.33 -9.81 -9.74
CA SER A 190 -9.39 -9.14 -10.50
C SER A 190 -10.19 -8.17 -9.65
N ALA A 191 -10.49 -8.49 -8.39
CA ALA A 191 -11.13 -7.56 -7.47
C ALA A 191 -10.27 -6.33 -7.17
N GLY A 192 -8.96 -6.48 -7.03
CA GLY A 192 -8.07 -5.35 -6.78
C GLY A 192 -7.63 -4.59 -8.03
N GLY A 193 -7.98 -5.06 -9.22
CA GLY A 193 -7.79 -4.32 -10.47
C GLY A 193 -8.94 -3.36 -10.80
N ILE A 194 -10.05 -3.42 -10.05
CA ILE A 194 -11.22 -2.52 -10.12
C ILE A 194 -11.02 -1.36 -9.14
#